data_AF-A0AA39LIH1-F1
#
_entry.id   AF-A0AA39LIH1-F1
#
_cell.length_a   1.000
_cell.length_b   1.000
_cell.length_c   1.000
_cell.angle_alpha   90.00
_cell.angle_beta   90.00
_cell.angle_gamma   90.00
#
_symmetry.space_group_name_H-M   'P 1'
#
loop_
_entity.id
_entity.type
_entity.pdbx_description
1 polymer ?
#
loop_
_entity_poly.entity_id
_entity_poly.type
_entity_poly.pdbx_seq_one_letter_code
_entity_poly.pdbx_strand_id
1 'polypeptide(L)'
;MMLRLVLPLACALLAVNALPVQKRDTAVLMHQQIDNLRDNCFPRGGGGCTCTIKKAGEPDKTEAFDNLDECKKPTQAEVARNKATVQQEFKQKYGNLKENCFPKPKSGCRCNVKDENGAEVVRNFEKEEDCRDVMDESAKEAKAAVNEEIKQKFGQFKENCFPKPSGGCKCNEKDANGNEMVATYGSDAECKVSVSGRVKRGSQNVRDPVREQAQRNYAAVVNELNEKFKGLKENCFPRPKGCMCIIGKDKDGREINERRMKDKDCKCQPGERGNGCPVGGA
;
A
#
# COMPACT_ATOMS: atom_id res chain seq x y z
N MET A 1 61.16 -16.78 -74.47
CA MET A 1 60.23 -17.92 -74.37
C MET A 1 60.46 -18.61 -73.03
N MET A 2 59.38 -18.88 -72.30
CA MET A 2 59.21 -19.95 -71.32
C MET A 2 60.31 -20.19 -70.23
N LEU A 3 59.91 -19.87 -68.99
CA LEU A 3 59.82 -20.80 -67.85
C LEU A 3 61.10 -21.48 -67.32
N ARG A 4 61.46 -21.19 -66.06
CA ARG A 4 61.82 -22.12 -64.96
C ARG A 4 62.15 -21.32 -63.69
N LEU A 5 61.32 -21.45 -62.65
CA LEU A 5 61.58 -22.19 -61.40
C LEU A 5 62.81 -21.71 -60.62
N VAL A 6 62.61 -21.30 -59.35
CA VAL A 6 63.19 -21.91 -58.12
C VAL A 6 62.74 -21.10 -56.89
N LEU A 7 62.01 -21.75 -55.97
CA LEU A 7 61.76 -21.41 -54.55
C LEU A 7 63.11 -21.44 -53.77
N PRO A 8 63.36 -20.80 -52.59
CA PRO A 8 62.45 -20.84 -51.43
C PRO A 8 62.57 -19.70 -50.37
N LEU A 9 61.80 -19.89 -49.30
CA LEU A 9 62.08 -19.56 -47.88
C LEU A 9 61.61 -18.21 -47.27
N ALA A 10 60.75 -18.41 -46.27
CA ALA A 10 60.60 -17.65 -45.03
C ALA A 10 59.99 -16.23 -45.08
N CYS A 11 58.70 -16.13 -44.72
CA CYS A 11 58.36 -15.46 -43.46
C CYS A 11 56.95 -15.81 -43.03
N ALA A 12 56.87 -16.50 -41.90
CA ALA A 12 55.66 -16.72 -41.14
C ALA A 12 55.18 -15.38 -40.57
N LEU A 13 53.95 -14.99 -40.92
CA LEU A 13 53.15 -14.06 -40.12
C LEU A 13 51.73 -14.62 -40.03
N LEU A 14 51.58 -15.58 -39.13
CA LEU A 14 50.29 -15.85 -38.48
C LEU A 14 50.01 -14.66 -37.56
N ALA A 15 49.29 -13.66 -38.07
CA ALA A 15 48.63 -12.67 -37.23
C ALA A 15 47.44 -13.36 -36.55
N VAL A 16 47.69 -14.00 -35.41
CA VAL A 16 46.65 -14.41 -34.47
C VAL A 16 46.06 -13.12 -33.90
N ASN A 17 44.85 -12.78 -34.32
CA ASN A 17 44.06 -11.74 -33.68
C ASN A 17 43.80 -12.15 -32.23
N ALA A 18 44.62 -11.65 -31.31
CA ALA A 18 44.32 -11.68 -29.88
C ALA A 18 43.12 -10.75 -29.64
N LEU A 19 41.92 -11.31 -29.63
CA LEU A 19 40.76 -10.65 -29.04
C LEU A 19 41.13 -10.33 -27.58
N PRO A 20 41.02 -9.06 -27.13
CA PRO A 20 41.16 -8.76 -25.72
C PRO A 20 39.99 -9.44 -25.00
N VAL A 21 40.29 -10.54 -24.31
CA VAL A 21 39.40 -11.09 -23.27
C VAL A 21 39.28 -10.01 -22.22
N GLN A 22 38.23 -9.20 -22.30
CA GLN A 22 37.80 -8.38 -21.18
C GLN A 22 37.55 -9.34 -20.03
N LYS A 23 38.39 -9.25 -18.99
CA LYS A 23 38.06 -9.77 -17.66
C LYS A 23 36.77 -9.08 -17.24
N ARG A 24 35.62 -9.69 -17.55
CA ARG A 24 34.38 -9.36 -16.87
C ARG A 24 34.60 -9.82 -15.44
N ASP A 25 34.69 -8.88 -14.51
CA ASP A 25 34.75 -9.17 -13.08
C ASP A 25 33.71 -10.25 -12.77
N THR A 26 34.17 -11.39 -12.27
CA THR A 26 33.33 -12.53 -11.87
C THR A 26 32.25 -12.10 -10.88
N ALA A 27 32.46 -11.00 -10.15
CA ALA A 27 31.49 -10.36 -9.29
C ALA A 27 30.23 -9.85 -10.03
N VAL A 28 30.36 -9.36 -11.27
CA VAL A 28 29.24 -8.83 -12.08
C VAL A 28 28.40 -9.95 -12.67
N LEU A 29 29.04 -11.07 -13.06
CA LEU A 29 28.34 -12.27 -13.53
C LEU A 29 27.61 -13.00 -12.39
N MET A 30 28.16 -13.00 -11.17
CA MET A 30 27.48 -13.58 -10.01
C MET A 30 26.33 -12.71 -9.47
N HIS A 31 26.34 -11.39 -9.70
CA HIS A 31 25.20 -10.52 -9.38
C HIS A 31 23.95 -10.82 -10.21
N GLN A 32 24.10 -11.32 -11.44
CA GLN A 32 22.96 -11.66 -12.30
C GLN A 32 22.25 -12.96 -11.92
N GLN A 33 22.87 -13.84 -11.13
CA GLN A 33 22.28 -15.13 -10.74
C GLN A 33 21.61 -15.14 -9.37
N ILE A 34 21.82 -14.11 -8.54
CA ILE A 34 21.30 -14.06 -7.17
C ILE A 34 20.40 -12.83 -7.03
N ASP A 35 19.12 -12.99 -7.40
CA ASP A 35 18.12 -11.95 -7.21
C ASP A 35 17.84 -11.72 -5.72
N ASN A 36 17.72 -10.44 -5.33
CA ASN A 36 17.29 -9.94 -4.02
C ASN A 36 18.34 -9.83 -2.88
N LEU A 37 19.61 -9.49 -3.14
CA LEU A 37 20.50 -9.07 -2.04
C LEU A 37 20.09 -7.71 -1.44
N ARG A 38 20.35 -7.52 -0.14
CA ARG A 38 20.25 -6.25 0.60
C ARG A 38 21.20 -5.22 -0.03
N ASP A 39 20.86 -3.95 0.16
CA ASP A 39 21.65 -2.85 -0.41
C ASP A 39 23.06 -2.86 0.20
N ASN A 40 24.08 -2.76 -0.66
CA ASN A 40 25.51 -2.87 -0.32
C ASN A 40 25.98 -4.27 0.14
N CYS A 41 25.27 -5.34 -0.23
CA CYS A 41 25.71 -6.72 -0.04
C CYS A 41 26.14 -7.38 -1.36
N PHE A 42 27.27 -8.09 -1.34
CA PHE A 42 27.90 -8.73 -2.51
C PHE A 42 28.14 -10.22 -2.23
N PRO A 43 27.80 -11.15 -3.14
CA PRO A 43 28.00 -12.59 -2.95
C PRO A 43 29.49 -12.97 -3.02
N ARG A 44 29.89 -13.99 -2.25
CA ARG A 44 31.26 -14.54 -2.24
C ARG A 44 31.31 -15.85 -3.03
N GLY A 45 32.39 -16.07 -3.77
CA GLY A 45 32.58 -17.26 -4.62
C GLY A 45 32.68 -18.61 -3.88
N GLY A 46 32.74 -18.60 -2.54
CA GLY A 46 32.81 -19.80 -1.69
C GLY A 46 31.53 -20.10 -0.90
N GLY A 47 30.41 -19.45 -1.25
CA GLY A 47 29.21 -19.40 -0.40
C GLY A 47 29.23 -18.17 0.51
N GLY A 48 28.03 -17.67 0.85
CA GLY A 48 27.88 -16.46 1.65
C GLY A 48 28.02 -15.15 0.88
N CYS A 49 28.20 -14.05 1.62
CA CYS A 49 28.10 -12.69 1.12
C CYS A 49 28.75 -11.69 2.08
N THR A 50 29.06 -10.50 1.58
CA THR A 50 29.72 -9.43 2.32
C THR A 50 28.92 -8.16 2.18
N CYS A 51 28.53 -7.56 3.30
CA CYS A 51 27.70 -6.36 3.36
C CYS A 51 28.47 -5.19 3.94
N THR A 52 28.36 -4.02 3.32
CA THR A 52 28.86 -2.76 3.87
C THR A 52 27.73 -2.07 4.63
N ILE A 53 27.85 -2.02 5.95
CA ILE A 53 26.85 -1.43 6.85
C ILE A 53 27.29 -0.01 7.22
N LYS A 54 26.45 0.98 6.89
CA LYS A 54 26.62 2.37 7.32
C LYS A 54 25.68 2.66 8.48
N LYS A 55 26.22 2.76 9.70
CA LYS A 55 25.48 3.30 10.84
C LYS A 55 25.76 4.80 10.92
N ALA A 56 24.73 5.59 11.21
CA ALA A 56 24.86 7.05 11.29
C ALA A 56 25.90 7.43 12.37
N GLY A 57 26.99 8.05 11.94
CA GLY A 57 28.08 8.50 12.82
C GLY A 57 29.23 7.52 13.03
N GLU A 58 29.21 6.33 12.41
CA GLU A 58 30.31 5.34 12.46
C GLU A 58 30.96 5.15 11.07
N PRO A 59 32.25 4.79 11.01
CA PRO A 59 32.90 4.45 9.75
C PRO A 59 32.26 3.21 9.12
N ASP A 60 32.24 3.16 7.79
CA ASP A 60 31.72 2.04 7.00
C ASP A 60 32.34 0.73 7.49
N LYS A 61 31.50 -0.18 8.01
CA LYS A 61 31.95 -1.49 8.51
C LYS A 61 31.50 -2.58 7.54
N THR A 62 32.44 -3.39 7.09
CA THR A 62 32.16 -4.56 6.26
C THR A 62 31.97 -5.78 7.14
N GLU A 63 30.82 -6.44 7.02
CA GLU A 63 30.51 -7.72 7.69
C GLU A 63 30.39 -8.83 6.64
N ALA A 64 30.98 -9.99 6.92
CA ALA A 64 30.89 -11.17 6.08
C ALA A 64 29.93 -12.17 6.72
N PHE A 65 28.97 -12.64 5.93
CA PHE A 65 28.01 -13.67 6.29
C PHE A 65 28.32 -14.93 5.50
N ASP A 66 28.32 -16.08 6.16
CA ASP A 66 28.62 -17.36 5.52
C ASP A 66 27.39 -17.92 4.78
N ASN A 67 26.19 -17.43 5.12
CA ASN A 67 24.93 -17.85 4.51
C ASN A 67 24.38 -16.76 3.57
N LEU A 68 24.01 -17.17 2.35
CA LEU A 68 23.48 -16.28 1.33
C LEU A 68 22.09 -15.72 1.69
N ASP A 69 21.30 -16.46 2.48
CA ASP A 69 19.95 -16.03 2.88
C ASP A 69 19.97 -14.82 3.83
N GLU A 70 21.03 -14.66 4.63
CA GLU A 70 21.18 -13.52 5.55
C GLU A 70 21.41 -12.19 4.82
N CYS A 71 21.94 -12.27 3.60
CA CYS A 71 22.12 -11.11 2.74
C CYS A 71 20.93 -10.85 1.82
N LYS A 72 19.87 -11.66 1.85
CA LYS A 72 18.68 -11.39 1.04
C LYS A 72 17.78 -10.34 1.69
N LYS A 73 17.11 -9.56 0.87
CA LYS A 73 16.01 -8.68 1.29
C LYS A 73 14.86 -9.58 1.76
N PRO A 74 14.22 -9.28 2.90
CA PRO A 74 13.05 -10.02 3.34
C PRO A 74 11.98 -9.93 2.24
N THR A 75 11.34 -11.06 1.94
CA THR A 75 10.31 -11.12 0.89
C THR A 75 9.11 -10.24 1.27
N GLN A 76 8.34 -9.74 0.29
CA GLN A 76 7.12 -8.99 0.60
C GLN A 76 6.15 -9.76 1.50
N ALA A 77 6.11 -11.10 1.37
CA ALA A 77 5.31 -11.97 2.24
C ALA A 77 5.81 -11.96 3.69
N GLU A 78 7.12 -11.95 3.90
CA GLU A 78 7.74 -11.87 5.22
C GLU A 78 7.56 -10.49 5.85
N VAL A 79 7.71 -9.41 5.08
CA VAL A 79 7.39 -8.05 5.53
C VAL A 79 5.92 -7.92 5.91
N ALA A 80 5.00 -8.50 5.13
CA ALA A 80 3.59 -8.51 5.43
C ALA A 80 3.27 -9.29 6.72
N ARG A 81 3.91 -10.46 6.93
CA ARG A 81 3.79 -11.24 8.16
C ARG A 81 4.34 -10.48 9.37
N ASN A 82 5.55 -9.92 9.27
CA ASN A 82 6.16 -9.13 10.34
C ASN A 82 5.32 -7.90 10.68
N LYS A 83 4.77 -7.22 9.67
CA LYS A 83 3.83 -6.10 9.87
C LYS A 83 2.54 -6.56 10.54
N ALA A 84 1.99 -7.71 10.17
CA ALA A 84 0.79 -8.27 10.81
C ALA A 84 1.06 -8.64 12.28
N THR A 85 2.20 -9.26 12.58
CA THR A 85 2.64 -9.58 13.95
C THR A 85 2.79 -8.32 14.79
N VAL A 86 3.52 -7.31 14.30
CA VAL A 86 3.71 -6.04 15.03
C VAL A 86 2.37 -5.31 15.24
N GLN A 87 1.47 -5.32 14.25
CA GLN A 87 0.13 -4.76 14.43
C GLN A 87 -0.70 -5.53 15.45
N GLN A 88 -0.58 -6.86 15.47
CA GLN A 88 -1.27 -7.69 16.46
C GLN A 88 -0.74 -7.45 17.87
N GLU A 89 0.58 -7.37 18.05
CA GLU A 89 1.20 -6.99 19.32
C GLU A 89 0.79 -5.59 19.77
N PHE A 90 0.74 -4.63 18.83
CA PHE A 90 0.28 -3.27 19.12
C PHE A 90 -1.20 -3.26 19.55
N LYS A 91 -2.06 -4.02 18.88
CA LYS A 91 -3.47 -4.17 19.28
C LYS A 91 -3.63 -4.86 20.62
N GLN A 92 -2.82 -5.87 20.93
CA GLN A 92 -2.87 -6.55 22.22
C GLN A 92 -2.39 -5.67 23.38
N LYS A 93 -1.36 -4.85 23.16
CA LYS A 93 -0.81 -3.95 24.19
C LYS A 93 -1.58 -2.65 24.32
N TYR A 94 -2.14 -2.14 23.22
CA TYR A 94 -2.65 -0.77 23.17
C TYR A 94 -4.05 -0.61 22.57
N GLY A 95 -4.70 -1.70 22.16
CA GLY A 95 -5.98 -1.63 21.45
C GLY A 95 -7.18 -1.25 22.31
N ASN A 96 -7.06 -1.32 23.64
CA ASN A 96 -8.15 -1.10 24.58
C ASN A 96 -7.84 -0.07 25.66
N LEU A 97 -6.99 0.92 25.40
CA LEU A 97 -6.78 2.02 26.33
C LEU A 97 -8.02 2.90 26.44
N LYS A 98 -8.28 3.39 27.65
CA LYS A 98 -9.25 4.44 27.96
C LYS A 98 -9.05 5.65 27.04
N GLU A 99 -10.15 6.31 26.69
CA GLU A 99 -10.08 7.58 25.97
C GLU A 99 -9.21 8.59 26.75
N ASN A 100 -8.31 9.26 26.03
CA ASN A 100 -7.31 10.19 26.57
C ASN A 100 -6.22 9.56 27.47
N CYS A 101 -6.01 8.24 27.39
CA CYS A 101 -4.88 7.55 28.01
C CYS A 101 -3.78 7.19 27.01
N PHE A 102 -2.53 7.49 27.38
CA PHE A 102 -1.33 7.24 26.57
C PHE A 102 -0.37 6.28 27.29
N PRO A 103 0.11 5.21 26.64
CA PRO A 103 0.97 4.22 27.27
C PRO A 103 2.37 4.78 27.57
N LYS A 104 2.98 4.32 28.67
CA LYS A 104 4.35 4.68 29.06
C LYS A 104 5.36 3.60 28.67
N PRO A 105 6.62 3.96 28.32
CA PRO A 105 7.65 2.99 27.93
C PRO A 105 8.04 1.98 29.02
N LYS A 106 7.93 2.39 30.30
CA LYS A 106 8.41 1.61 31.46
C LYS A 106 7.30 0.85 32.21
N SER A 107 6.10 0.74 31.63
CA SER A 107 4.81 0.32 32.24
C SER A 107 3.90 1.48 32.65
N GLY A 108 2.60 1.19 32.67
CA GLY A 108 1.54 2.14 33.01
C GLY A 108 1.10 3.04 31.85
N CYS A 109 0.33 4.07 32.18
CA CYS A 109 -0.14 5.08 31.23
C CYS A 109 -0.32 6.45 31.88
N ARG A 110 -0.45 7.46 31.02
CA ARG A 110 -0.80 8.82 31.38
C ARG A 110 -2.15 9.14 30.80
N CYS A 111 -3.13 9.43 31.64
CA CYS A 111 -4.50 9.72 31.26
C CYS A 111 -4.88 11.15 31.59
N ASN A 112 -5.60 11.82 30.70
CA ASN A 112 -6.30 13.06 31.05
C ASN A 112 -7.71 12.68 31.53
N VAL A 113 -7.94 12.80 32.83
CA VAL A 113 -9.23 12.51 33.47
C VAL A 113 -9.87 13.80 33.95
N LYS A 114 -11.20 13.88 33.97
CA LYS A 114 -11.91 15.03 34.54
C LYS A 114 -11.98 14.89 36.06
N ASP A 115 -11.72 15.96 36.80
CA ASP A 115 -11.90 16.01 38.25
C ASP A 115 -13.37 16.25 38.64
N GLU A 116 -13.65 16.32 39.95
CA GLU A 116 -15.01 16.56 40.50
C GLU A 116 -15.60 17.92 40.07
N ASN A 117 -14.76 18.84 39.62
CA ASN A 117 -15.15 20.17 39.13
C ASN A 117 -15.21 20.22 37.58
N GLY A 118 -14.97 19.10 36.90
CA GLY A 118 -14.97 18.99 35.44
C GLY A 118 -13.70 19.48 34.75
N ALA A 119 -12.65 19.84 35.49
CA ALA A 119 -11.37 20.25 34.93
C ALA A 119 -10.53 19.02 34.52
N GLU A 120 -9.84 19.12 33.38
CA GLU A 120 -8.97 18.03 32.90
C GLU A 120 -7.66 18.00 33.68
N VAL A 121 -7.45 16.91 34.42
CA VAL A 121 -6.22 16.66 35.20
C VAL A 121 -5.49 15.44 34.67
N VAL A 122 -4.17 15.53 34.61
CA VAL A 122 -3.30 14.45 34.15
C VAL A 122 -3.06 13.48 35.30
N ARG A 123 -3.55 12.25 35.20
CA ARG A 123 -3.24 11.15 36.12
C ARG A 123 -2.28 10.16 35.49
N ASN A 124 -1.34 9.67 36.30
CA ASN A 124 -0.42 8.61 35.92
C ASN A 124 -0.85 7.32 36.62
N PHE A 125 -1.07 6.27 35.84
CA PHE A 125 -1.33 4.93 36.35
C PHE A 125 -0.10 4.07 36.11
N GLU A 126 0.29 3.26 37.08
CA GLU A 126 1.44 2.37 36.99
C GLU A 126 1.07 1.00 36.41
N LYS A 127 -0.19 0.56 36.61
CA LYS A 127 -0.70 -0.71 36.10
C LYS A 127 -1.38 -0.51 34.75
N GLU A 128 -1.17 -1.44 33.84
CA GLU A 128 -1.84 -1.42 32.52
C GLU A 128 -3.35 -1.66 32.62
N GLU A 129 -3.81 -2.37 33.66
CA GLU A 129 -5.24 -2.64 33.90
C GLU A 129 -6.03 -1.35 34.13
N ASP A 130 -5.46 -0.40 34.88
CA ASP A 130 -6.10 0.88 35.19
C ASP A 130 -6.22 1.79 33.95
N CYS A 131 -5.37 1.55 32.96
CA CYS A 131 -5.28 2.26 31.68
C CYS A 131 -6.26 1.76 30.64
N ARG A 132 -6.80 0.57 30.84
CA ARG A 132 -7.66 -0.10 29.87
C ARG A 132 -9.11 0.27 30.16
N ASP A 133 -9.86 0.51 29.10
CA ASP A 133 -11.31 0.53 29.24
C ASP A 133 -11.74 -0.89 29.61
N VAL A 134 -12.53 -0.97 30.69
CA VAL A 134 -13.36 -2.15 30.90
C VAL A 134 -14.36 -2.07 29.76
N MET A 135 -14.06 -2.76 28.66
CA MET A 135 -15.07 -2.99 27.64
C MET A 135 -16.22 -3.65 28.36
N ASP A 136 -17.28 -2.88 28.60
CA ASP A 136 -18.45 -3.35 29.31
C ASP A 136 -18.96 -4.56 28.52
N GLU A 137 -18.78 -5.77 29.05
CA GLU A 137 -19.22 -6.99 28.38
C GLU A 137 -20.73 -6.89 28.10
N SER A 138 -21.47 -6.13 28.93
CA SER A 138 -22.86 -5.78 28.68
C SER A 138 -23.07 -4.96 27.40
N ALA A 139 -22.14 -4.10 26.98
CA ALA A 139 -22.23 -3.36 25.72
C ALA A 139 -21.94 -4.23 24.50
N LYS A 140 -21.05 -5.23 24.62
CA LYS A 140 -20.83 -6.23 23.57
C LYS A 140 -22.03 -7.14 23.43
N GLU A 141 -22.59 -7.60 24.55
CA GLU A 141 -23.80 -8.41 24.60
C GLU A 141 -25.02 -7.63 24.09
N ALA A 142 -25.18 -6.36 24.49
CA ALA A 142 -26.25 -5.50 23.99
C ALA A 142 -26.12 -5.25 22.48
N LYS A 143 -24.91 -4.99 21.98
CA LYS A 143 -24.68 -4.85 20.53
C LYS A 143 -24.95 -6.15 19.78
N ALA A 144 -24.57 -7.29 20.34
CA ALA A 144 -24.88 -8.59 19.76
C ALA A 144 -26.39 -8.87 19.76
N ALA A 145 -27.08 -8.57 20.87
CA ALA A 145 -28.53 -8.70 21.01
C ALA A 145 -29.28 -7.80 20.03
N VAL A 146 -28.89 -6.54 19.89
CA VAL A 146 -29.46 -5.60 18.91
C VAL A 146 -29.20 -6.08 17.48
N ASN A 147 -28.01 -6.59 17.18
CA ASN A 147 -27.71 -7.15 15.86
C ASN A 147 -28.55 -8.39 15.55
N GLU A 148 -28.76 -9.28 16.54
CA GLU A 148 -29.65 -10.43 16.38
C GLU A 148 -31.12 -10.00 16.26
N GLU A 149 -31.55 -8.98 16.99
CA GLU A 149 -32.89 -8.39 16.86
C GLU A 149 -33.10 -7.81 15.45
N ILE A 150 -32.12 -7.08 14.92
CA ILE A 150 -32.13 -6.55 13.54
C ILE A 150 -32.19 -7.69 12.52
N LYS A 151 -31.43 -8.77 12.71
CA LYS A 151 -31.47 -9.94 11.81
C LYS A 151 -32.83 -10.65 11.87
N GLN A 152 -33.42 -10.79 13.06
CA GLN A 152 -34.73 -11.42 13.22
C GLN A 152 -35.85 -10.57 12.60
N LYS A 153 -35.78 -9.24 12.78
CA LYS A 153 -36.78 -8.31 12.27
C LYS A 153 -36.65 -8.08 10.76
N PHE A 154 -35.44 -7.98 10.22
CA PHE A 154 -35.21 -7.49 8.86
C PHE A 154 -34.38 -8.41 7.96
N GLY A 155 -33.69 -9.41 8.51
CA GLY A 155 -32.76 -10.26 7.76
C GLY A 155 -33.42 -11.23 6.78
N GLN A 156 -34.74 -11.39 6.82
CA GLN A 156 -35.48 -12.30 5.96
C GLN A 156 -36.35 -11.60 4.91
N PHE A 157 -36.32 -10.27 4.80
CA PHE A 157 -37.13 -9.58 3.80
C PHE A 157 -36.62 -9.87 2.39
N LYS A 158 -37.54 -10.02 1.43
CA LYS A 158 -37.26 -10.15 0.00
C LYS A 158 -36.48 -8.91 -0.48
N GLU A 159 -35.65 -9.10 -1.50
CA GLU A 159 -34.92 -7.98 -2.11
C GLU A 159 -35.91 -6.92 -2.61
N ASN A 160 -35.58 -5.64 -2.40
CA ASN A 160 -36.42 -4.47 -2.70
C ASN A 160 -37.70 -4.32 -1.87
N CYS A 161 -37.82 -5.03 -0.74
CA CYS A 161 -38.91 -4.89 0.22
C CYS A 161 -38.48 -4.16 1.50
N PHE A 162 -39.19 -3.08 1.84
CA PHE A 162 -38.92 -2.24 3.00
C PHE A 162 -40.01 -2.39 4.06
N PRO A 163 -39.66 -2.66 5.33
CA PRO A 163 -40.61 -2.80 6.44
C PRO A 163 -41.33 -1.47 6.75
N LYS A 164 -42.59 -1.54 7.16
CA LYS A 164 -43.38 -0.39 7.62
C LYS A 164 -43.46 -0.37 9.16
N PRO A 165 -43.45 0.81 9.80
CA PRO A 165 -43.62 0.93 11.26
C PRO A 165 -44.93 0.35 11.79
N SER A 166 -46.00 0.39 10.97
CA SER A 166 -47.33 -0.12 11.30
C SER A 166 -47.53 -1.61 10.99
N GLY A 167 -46.46 -2.32 10.60
CA GLY A 167 -46.51 -3.71 10.14
C GLY A 167 -46.70 -3.83 8.62
N GLY A 168 -46.20 -4.94 8.08
CA GLY A 168 -46.14 -5.20 6.65
C GLY A 168 -44.92 -4.56 5.99
N CYS A 169 -44.88 -4.61 4.66
CA CYS A 169 -43.78 -4.03 3.90
C CYS A 169 -44.25 -3.39 2.59
N LYS A 170 -43.32 -2.66 1.98
CA LYS A 170 -43.45 -2.02 0.67
C LYS A 170 -42.35 -2.57 -0.23
N CYS A 171 -42.74 -3.30 -1.27
CA CYS A 171 -41.80 -3.91 -2.23
C CYS A 171 -41.82 -3.16 -3.56
N ASN A 172 -40.64 -2.92 -4.13
CA ASN A 172 -40.54 -2.50 -5.53
C ASN A 172 -40.43 -3.76 -6.40
N GLU A 173 -41.53 -4.11 -7.06
CA GLU A 173 -41.66 -5.25 -7.96
C GLU A 173 -41.71 -4.78 -9.41
N LYS A 174 -41.66 -5.71 -10.37
CA LYS A 174 -41.82 -5.39 -11.79
C LYS A 174 -43.15 -5.95 -12.31
N ASP A 175 -43.90 -5.13 -13.04
CA ASP A 175 -45.14 -5.56 -13.70
C ASP A 175 -44.84 -6.50 -14.89
N ALA A 176 -45.90 -7.01 -15.54
CA ALA A 176 -45.78 -7.89 -16.71
C ALA A 176 -45.04 -7.27 -17.90
N ASN A 177 -44.89 -5.94 -17.92
CA ASN A 177 -44.20 -5.18 -18.96
C ASN A 177 -42.78 -4.76 -18.53
N GLY A 178 -42.35 -5.12 -17.32
CA GLY A 178 -41.04 -4.80 -16.77
C GLY A 178 -40.92 -3.44 -16.09
N ASN A 179 -42.02 -2.70 -15.90
CA ASN A 179 -42.03 -1.41 -15.20
C ASN A 179 -42.01 -1.62 -13.69
N GLU A 180 -41.33 -0.74 -12.97
CA GLU A 180 -41.29 -0.78 -11.51
C GLU A 180 -42.64 -0.38 -10.92
N MET A 181 -43.26 -1.30 -10.19
CA MET A 181 -44.49 -1.10 -9.45
C MET A 181 -44.25 -1.30 -7.96
N VAL A 182 -44.91 -0.50 -7.16
CA VAL A 182 -44.81 -0.56 -5.71
C VAL A 182 -45.95 -1.42 -5.16
N ALA A 183 -45.64 -2.62 -4.69
CA ALA A 183 -46.57 -3.48 -3.98
C ALA A 183 -46.54 -3.17 -2.48
N THR A 184 -47.70 -3.06 -1.85
CA THR A 184 -47.81 -2.86 -0.39
C THR A 184 -48.49 -4.05 0.23
N TYR A 185 -47.80 -4.68 1.18
CA TYR A 185 -48.28 -5.86 1.90
C TYR A 185 -48.69 -5.48 3.33
N GLY A 186 -49.73 -6.14 3.82
CA GLY A 186 -50.28 -5.91 5.15
C GLY A 186 -49.51 -6.63 6.26
N SER A 187 -48.83 -7.74 5.92
CA SER A 187 -48.08 -8.55 6.89
C SER A 187 -46.61 -8.72 6.50
N ASP A 188 -45.74 -8.84 7.50
CA ASP A 188 -44.30 -9.09 7.30
C ASP A 188 -44.03 -10.46 6.68
N ALA A 189 -44.96 -11.41 6.83
CA ALA A 189 -44.83 -12.77 6.31
C ALA A 189 -44.83 -12.79 4.77
N GLU A 190 -45.63 -11.93 4.14
CA GLU A 190 -45.72 -11.79 2.68
C GLU A 190 -44.42 -11.23 2.07
N CYS A 191 -43.65 -10.55 2.91
CA CYS A 191 -42.43 -9.85 2.57
C CYS A 191 -41.18 -10.67 2.79
N LYS A 192 -41.29 -11.83 3.46
CA LYS A 192 -40.15 -12.68 3.80
C LYS A 192 -39.87 -13.69 2.70
N VAL A 193 -38.60 -13.94 2.43
CA VAL A 193 -38.18 -15.02 1.52
C VAL A 193 -38.51 -16.36 2.19
N SER A 194 -39.32 -17.19 1.52
CA SER A 194 -39.59 -18.54 1.99
C SER A 194 -38.29 -19.34 2.00
N VAL A 195 -38.04 -20.04 3.12
CA VAL A 195 -36.77 -20.73 3.40
C VAL A 195 -36.44 -21.85 2.39
N SER A 196 -37.40 -22.24 1.56
CA SER A 196 -37.26 -23.20 0.45
C SER A 196 -36.59 -22.63 -0.80
N GLY A 197 -36.30 -21.32 -0.85
CA GLY A 197 -35.82 -20.61 -2.04
C GLY A 197 -34.36 -20.19 -2.04
N ARG A 198 -33.44 -20.82 -1.27
CA ARG A 198 -31.98 -20.62 -1.46
C ARG A 198 -31.49 -21.26 -2.76
N VAL A 199 -32.05 -20.84 -3.89
CA VAL A 199 -31.35 -21.00 -5.16
C VAL A 199 -30.18 -20.02 -5.09
N LYS A 200 -28.96 -20.56 -5.16
CA LYS A 200 -27.74 -19.80 -5.46
C LYS A 200 -27.99 -19.01 -6.75
N ARG A 201 -28.49 -17.78 -6.66
CA ARG A 201 -28.56 -16.85 -7.79
C ARG A 201 -27.66 -15.70 -7.44
N GLY A 202 -26.56 -15.61 -8.20
CA GLY A 202 -25.48 -14.70 -7.97
C GLY A 202 -25.97 -13.26 -7.86
N SER A 203 -25.24 -12.50 -7.04
CA SER A 203 -25.24 -11.04 -6.96
C SER A 203 -25.50 -10.42 -8.34
N GLN A 204 -26.77 -10.22 -8.68
CA GLN A 204 -27.12 -9.37 -9.80
C GLN A 204 -26.88 -7.97 -9.28
N ASN A 205 -25.77 -7.37 -9.74
CA ASN A 205 -25.52 -5.95 -9.62
C ASN A 205 -26.77 -5.23 -10.15
N VAL A 206 -27.69 -4.89 -9.26
CA VAL A 206 -28.75 -3.93 -9.55
C VAL A 206 -28.00 -2.66 -9.90
N ARG A 207 -28.04 -2.31 -11.20
CA ARG A 207 -27.45 -1.09 -11.72
C ARG A 207 -28.20 0.08 -11.10
N ASP A 208 -27.69 0.56 -9.97
CA ASP A 208 -28.10 1.83 -9.42
C ASP A 208 -27.51 2.94 -10.31
N PRO A 209 -28.33 3.70 -11.05
CA PRO A 209 -27.86 4.74 -11.96
C PRO A 209 -27.06 5.83 -11.22
N VAL A 210 -27.34 6.07 -9.93
CA VAL A 210 -26.60 7.00 -9.09
C VAL A 210 -25.20 6.46 -8.81
N ARG A 211 -25.10 5.16 -8.50
CA ARG A 211 -23.81 4.48 -8.28
C ARG A 211 -22.96 4.45 -9.54
N GLU A 212 -23.54 4.16 -10.70
CA GLU A 212 -22.82 4.19 -11.98
C GLU A 212 -22.33 5.62 -12.31
N GLN A 213 -23.17 6.63 -12.10
CA GLN A 213 -22.78 8.02 -12.32
C GLN A 213 -21.67 8.46 -11.36
N ALA A 214 -21.75 8.08 -10.08
CA ALA A 214 -20.70 8.36 -9.10
C ALA A 214 -19.37 7.69 -9.48
N GLN A 215 -19.41 6.45 -9.98
CA GLN A 215 -18.23 5.75 -10.47
C GLN A 215 -17.61 6.42 -11.70
N ARG A 216 -18.44 6.91 -12.64
CA ARG A 216 -17.95 7.67 -13.81
C ARG A 216 -17.33 9.01 -13.41
N ASN A 217 -17.95 9.73 -12.49
CA ASN A 217 -17.41 10.99 -11.96
C ASN A 217 -16.07 10.76 -11.25
N TYR A 218 -16.00 9.72 -10.41
CA TYR A 218 -14.76 9.33 -9.74
C TYR A 218 -13.66 8.97 -10.74
N ALA A 219 -13.98 8.16 -11.76
CA ALA A 219 -13.04 7.81 -12.81
C ALA A 219 -12.56 9.05 -13.60
N ALA A 220 -13.43 10.03 -13.85
CA ALA A 220 -13.05 11.28 -14.52
C ALA A 220 -12.06 12.09 -13.68
N VAL A 221 -12.28 12.23 -12.36
CA VAL A 221 -11.36 12.92 -11.45
C VAL A 221 -10.01 12.18 -11.38
N VAL A 222 -10.03 10.85 -11.29
CA VAL A 222 -8.80 10.05 -11.29
C VAL A 222 -8.02 10.25 -12.59
N ASN A 223 -8.69 10.25 -13.74
CA ASN A 223 -8.05 10.51 -15.03
C ASN A 223 -7.46 11.93 -15.10
N GLU A 224 -8.19 12.94 -14.63
CA GLU A 224 -7.71 14.32 -14.57
C GLU A 224 -6.47 14.44 -13.68
N LEU A 225 -6.48 13.80 -12.51
CA LEU A 225 -5.32 13.76 -11.63
C LEU A 225 -4.15 13.06 -12.31
N ASN A 226 -4.35 11.88 -12.88
CA ASN A 226 -3.31 11.13 -13.57
C ASN A 226 -2.66 11.96 -14.69
N GLU A 227 -3.44 12.69 -15.50
CA GLU A 227 -2.90 13.59 -16.53
C GLU A 227 -2.14 14.81 -15.96
N LYS A 228 -2.57 15.35 -14.82
CA LYS A 228 -1.86 16.42 -14.10
C LYS A 228 -0.53 15.95 -13.50
N PHE A 229 -0.46 14.70 -13.04
CA PHE A 229 0.77 14.11 -12.49
C PHE A 229 1.67 13.47 -13.56
N LYS A 230 1.16 13.24 -14.78
CA LYS A 230 1.92 12.61 -15.86
C LYS A 230 3.10 13.48 -16.30
N GLY A 231 4.30 12.88 -16.24
CA GLY A 231 5.57 13.47 -16.64
C GLY A 231 6.04 14.59 -15.71
N LEU A 232 5.44 14.75 -14.52
CA LEU A 232 5.84 15.76 -13.55
C LEU A 232 7.22 15.43 -12.96
N LYS A 233 8.09 16.43 -12.83
CA LYS A 233 9.41 16.28 -12.22
C LYS A 233 9.28 15.80 -10.77
N GLU A 234 10.20 14.97 -10.31
CA GLU A 234 10.26 14.52 -8.92
C GLU A 234 10.29 15.73 -7.98
N ASN A 235 9.56 15.63 -6.87
CA ASN A 235 9.38 16.69 -5.90
C ASN A 235 8.63 17.94 -6.41
N CYS A 236 7.99 17.87 -7.58
CA CYS A 236 7.06 18.87 -8.06
C CYS A 236 5.60 18.44 -7.82
N PHE A 237 4.74 19.42 -7.52
CA PHE A 237 3.32 19.21 -7.23
C PHE A 237 2.46 20.10 -8.16
N PRO A 238 1.44 19.55 -8.82
CA PRO A 238 0.65 20.28 -9.80
C PRO A 238 -0.23 21.31 -9.10
N ARG A 239 -0.34 22.50 -9.71
CA ARG A 239 -1.19 23.59 -9.23
C ARG A 239 -2.10 24.09 -10.36
N PRO A 240 -3.15 24.87 -10.03
CA PRO A 240 -4.00 25.50 -11.07
C PRO A 240 -3.24 26.39 -12.05
N LYS A 241 -2.07 26.92 -11.65
CA LYS A 241 -1.14 27.65 -12.51
C LYS A 241 0.28 27.12 -12.24
N GLY A 242 0.78 26.29 -13.15
CA GLY A 242 2.11 25.67 -13.05
C GLY A 242 2.24 24.65 -11.92
N CYS A 243 3.36 24.68 -11.18
CA CYS A 243 3.66 23.73 -10.12
C CYS A 243 4.50 24.33 -9.01
N MET A 244 4.58 23.60 -7.90
CA MET A 244 5.47 23.89 -6.78
C MET A 244 6.48 22.75 -6.66
N CYS A 245 7.77 23.06 -6.76
CA CYS A 245 8.85 22.10 -6.72
C CYS A 245 9.73 22.32 -5.49
N ILE A 246 10.07 21.25 -4.78
CA ILE A 246 11.06 21.30 -3.71
C ILE A 246 12.44 21.15 -4.37
N ILE A 247 13.27 22.19 -4.29
CA ILE A 247 14.62 22.19 -4.90
C ILE A 247 15.66 21.61 -3.93
N GLY A 248 15.43 21.73 -2.63
CA GLY A 248 16.37 21.27 -1.62
C GLY A 248 15.92 21.64 -0.22
N LYS A 249 16.85 21.55 0.74
CA LYS A 249 16.63 21.95 2.12
C LYS A 249 17.60 23.07 2.50
N ASP A 250 17.15 24.00 3.34
CA ASP A 250 18.01 25.04 3.90
C ASP A 250 18.95 24.47 4.99
N LYS A 251 19.80 25.33 5.56
CA LYS A 251 20.75 24.95 6.61
C LYS A 251 20.07 24.45 7.89
N ASP A 252 18.79 24.79 8.08
CA ASP A 252 17.96 24.41 9.20
C ASP A 252 17.06 23.19 8.88
N GLY A 253 17.24 22.58 7.70
CA GLY A 253 16.52 21.39 7.26
C GLY A 253 15.10 21.65 6.72
N ARG A 254 14.68 22.90 6.55
CA ARG A 254 13.36 23.26 5.99
C ARG A 254 13.40 23.17 4.46
N GLU A 255 12.29 22.77 3.88
CA GLU A 255 12.16 22.59 2.42
C GLU A 255 12.12 23.94 1.69
N ILE A 256 13.01 24.10 0.71
CA ILE A 256 13.05 25.24 -0.19
C ILE A 256 12.14 24.95 -1.38
N ASN A 257 11.00 25.64 -1.41
CA ASN A 257 9.99 25.51 -2.45
C ASN A 257 10.17 26.60 -3.53
N GLU A 258 10.20 26.19 -4.79
CA GLU A 258 10.15 27.07 -5.96
C GLU A 258 8.81 26.91 -6.69
N ARG A 259 8.19 28.05 -7.02
CA ARG A 259 6.98 28.07 -7.83
C ARG A 259 7.34 28.31 -9.28
N ARG A 260 6.96 27.37 -10.15
CA ARG A 260 7.09 27.50 -11.59
C ARG A 260 5.72 27.78 -12.18
N MET A 261 5.61 28.81 -13.00
CA MET A 261 4.32 29.29 -13.52
C MET A 261 3.90 28.60 -14.82
N LYS A 262 4.81 27.89 -15.49
CA LYS A 262 4.56 27.20 -16.75
C LYS A 262 4.63 25.69 -16.55
N ASP A 263 3.65 24.98 -17.10
CA ASP A 263 3.59 23.51 -17.02
C ASP A 263 4.79 22.82 -17.68
N LYS A 264 5.42 23.46 -18.69
CA LYS A 264 6.64 22.95 -19.33
C LYS A 264 7.82 22.87 -18.37
N ASP A 265 7.91 23.78 -17.40
CA ASP A 265 9.01 23.81 -16.43
C ASP A 265 8.78 22.79 -15.28
N CYS A 266 7.56 22.27 -15.20
CA CYS A 266 7.10 21.30 -14.22
C CYS A 266 7.26 19.86 -14.69
N LYS A 267 7.35 19.64 -16.01
CA LYS A 267 7.39 18.32 -16.62
C LYS A 267 8.76 18.02 -17.22
N CYS A 268 9.14 16.75 -17.23
CA CYS A 268 10.32 16.27 -17.95
C CYS A 268 10.08 16.35 -19.44
N GLN A 269 11.05 16.83 -20.21
CA GLN A 269 10.98 16.72 -21.66
C GLN A 269 11.37 15.30 -22.13
N PRO A 270 10.88 14.85 -23.30
CA PRO A 270 11.26 13.55 -23.86
C PRO A 270 12.79 13.45 -24.02
N GLY A 271 13.41 12.50 -23.32
CA GLY A 271 14.86 12.29 -23.32
C GLY A 271 15.68 13.17 -22.36
N GLU A 272 15.04 14.06 -21.58
CA GLU A 272 15.72 14.85 -20.55
C GLU A 272 16.09 13.95 -19.36
N ARG A 273 17.39 13.74 -19.16
CA ARG A 273 17.95 13.09 -17.96
C ARG A 273 18.61 14.18 -17.12
N GLY A 274 17.99 14.56 -16.00
CA GLY A 274 18.45 15.67 -15.17
C GLY A 274 17.78 15.69 -13.80
N ASN A 275 18.15 16.67 -12.97
CA ASN A 275 17.67 16.80 -11.58
C ASN A 275 16.14 16.77 -11.52
N GLY A 276 15.59 15.67 -10.99
CA GLY A 276 14.16 15.44 -10.86
C GLY A 276 13.46 14.77 -12.06
N CYS A 277 14.19 14.20 -13.03
CA CYS A 277 13.59 13.35 -14.08
C CYS A 277 14.04 11.90 -13.92
N PRO A 278 13.11 10.92 -13.85
CA PRO A 278 13.46 9.52 -13.64
C PRO A 278 14.24 8.95 -14.82
N VAL A 279 15.03 7.90 -14.56
CA VAL A 279 16.02 7.31 -15.47
C VAL A 279 15.42 6.84 -16.82
N GLY A 280 14.09 6.63 -16.87
CA GLY A 280 13.33 6.25 -18.07
C GLY A 280 12.90 7.39 -19.01
N GLY A 281 13.06 8.67 -18.61
CA GLY A 281 12.47 9.81 -19.33
C GLY A 281 10.98 10.00 -19.03
N ALA A 282 10.37 10.99 -19.71
CA ALA A 282 8.96 11.39 -19.55
C ALA A 282 7.94 10.32 -19.97
#